data_AF-A0A7L4PK20-F1
#
_entry.id   AF-A0A7L4PK20-F1
#
_cell.length_a   1.000
_cell.length_b   1.000
_cell.length_c   1.000
_cell.angle_alpha   90.00
_cell.angle_beta   90.00
_cell.angle_gamma   90.00
#
_symmetry.space_group_name_H-M   'P 1'
#
loop_
_entity.id
_entity.type
_entity.pdbx_description
1 polymer ?
#
loop_
_entity_poly.entity_id
_entity_poly.type
_entity_poly.pdbx_seq_one_letter_code
_entity_poly.pdbx_strand_id
1 'polypeptide(L)'
;MLTDFQDGRRSNVAIVSEPFYGDGILLDQIEEMVYPRSIRLKASGLADGWPPETDKSIVIVQDLHHLYLRRIGGFEKINRFLDGISTSSDLFIITCNSFSWKYLDRVCNIKRLFPVVLELPSLTSSQIRDLLLSEYREDELNFEVAETPPGEKPCPVRLSKKEVLIKPLGKRFYRPSLEIQVRDVRDILPCIGKKVEMSSPRDLVFEKLARMSGGNPGVVEVLWRGAMEYPNVRADMLKEDSSGVDLDYDHSFILSIILSMGIIRRDGLAQIAGPVDEALYVLKDRGLITRDGDSCSIRMESFKKVVDHLKRNRLVS
;
A
#
# COMPACT_ATOMS: atom_id res chain seq x y z
N MET A 1 -16.52 -16.99 0.48
CA MET A 1 -15.30 -16.73 1.27
C MET A 1 -15.51 -16.94 2.76
N LEU A 2 -16.22 -16.05 3.48
CA LEU A 2 -16.72 -16.39 4.83
C LEU A 2 -17.86 -17.42 4.80
N THR A 3 -18.58 -17.51 3.67
CA THR A 3 -19.58 -18.56 3.42
C THR A 3 -18.96 -19.95 3.23
N ASP A 4 -17.75 -20.05 2.66
CA ASP A 4 -17.05 -21.34 2.52
C ASP A 4 -16.59 -21.91 3.88
N PHE A 5 -16.48 -21.03 4.89
CA PHE A 5 -16.29 -21.41 6.29
C PHE A 5 -17.51 -22.15 6.85
N GLN A 6 -18.72 -21.84 6.38
CA GLN A 6 -19.94 -22.56 6.74
C GLN A 6 -20.03 -23.93 6.05
N ASP A 7 -19.40 -24.07 4.88
CA ASP A 7 -19.37 -25.30 4.07
C ASP A 7 -18.18 -26.24 4.38
N GLY A 8 -17.42 -25.97 5.46
CA GLY A 8 -16.37 -26.86 5.98
C GLY A 8 -15.03 -26.84 5.21
N ARG A 9 -14.87 -25.97 4.21
CA ARG A 9 -13.58 -25.77 3.52
C ARG A 9 -12.79 -24.65 4.20
N ARG A 10 -11.98 -25.00 5.20
CA ARG A 10 -11.08 -24.07 5.90
C ARG A 10 -9.91 -23.72 4.98
N SER A 11 -9.85 -22.48 4.50
CA SER A 11 -8.76 -21.98 3.67
C SER A 11 -8.17 -20.75 4.31
N ASN A 12 -6.91 -20.83 4.76
CA ASN A 12 -6.24 -19.68 5.37
C ASN A 12 -6.19 -18.51 4.40
N VAL A 13 -6.31 -17.31 4.94
CA VAL A 13 -6.44 -16.06 4.18
C VAL A 13 -5.25 -15.16 4.48
N ALA A 14 -4.62 -14.65 3.42
CA ALA A 14 -3.62 -13.60 3.53
C ALA A 14 -4.19 -12.29 2.97
N ILE A 15 -4.19 -11.24 3.77
CA ILE A 15 -4.48 -9.87 3.35
C ILE A 15 -3.14 -9.17 3.15
N VAL A 16 -2.90 -8.71 1.93
CA VAL A 16 -1.61 -8.17 1.52
C VAL A 16 -1.80 -6.73 1.06
N SER A 17 -1.05 -5.82 1.65
CA SER A 17 -1.22 -4.38 1.41
C SER A 17 0.12 -3.66 1.40
N GLU A 18 0.18 -2.52 0.72
CA GLU A 18 1.32 -1.62 0.86
C GLU A 18 1.35 -1.00 2.28
N PRO A 19 2.51 -0.55 2.77
CA PRO A 19 2.58 0.30 3.95
C PRO A 19 1.55 1.44 3.91
N PHE A 20 0.99 1.80 5.05
CA PHE A 20 0.04 2.91 5.21
C PHE A 20 -1.34 2.70 4.56
N TYR A 21 -1.66 1.50 4.08
CA TYR A 21 -2.97 1.27 3.46
C TYR A 21 -4.15 1.41 4.43
N GLY A 22 -3.94 1.22 5.74
CA GLY A 22 -5.01 1.31 6.74
C GLY A 22 -5.83 0.02 6.85
N ASP A 23 -5.19 -1.14 6.70
CA ASP A 23 -5.80 -2.47 6.83
C ASP A 23 -6.41 -2.74 8.22
N GLY A 24 -6.11 -1.92 9.23
CA GLY A 24 -6.76 -1.94 10.54
C GLY A 24 -8.28 -1.89 10.47
N ILE A 25 -8.86 -0.99 9.67
CA ILE A 25 -10.32 -0.83 9.55
C ILE A 25 -10.95 -2.09 8.96
N LEU A 26 -10.31 -2.69 7.95
CA LEU A 26 -10.76 -3.94 7.36
C LEU A 26 -10.72 -5.08 8.37
N LEU A 27 -9.68 -5.14 9.19
CA LEU A 27 -9.56 -6.14 10.24
C LEU A 27 -10.60 -5.96 11.35
N ASP A 28 -10.93 -4.73 11.72
CA ASP A 28 -12.00 -4.45 12.69
C ASP A 28 -13.34 -5.01 12.18
N GLN A 29 -13.67 -4.76 10.91
CA GLN A 29 -14.86 -5.32 10.28
C GLN A 29 -14.83 -6.85 10.21
N ILE A 30 -13.69 -7.45 9.86
CA ILE A 30 -13.54 -8.91 9.83
C ILE A 30 -13.76 -9.48 11.22
N GLU A 31 -13.14 -8.89 12.24
CA GLU A 31 -13.23 -9.32 13.63
C GLU A 31 -14.67 -9.27 14.15
N GLU A 32 -15.40 -8.19 13.85
CA GLU A 32 -16.84 -8.06 14.14
C GLU A 32 -17.67 -9.17 13.47
N MET A 33 -17.38 -9.48 12.20
CA MET A 33 -18.12 -10.52 11.45
C MET A 33 -17.93 -11.93 11.99
N VAL A 34 -16.78 -12.21 12.61
CA VAL A 34 -16.44 -13.56 13.12
C VAL A 34 -16.53 -13.68 14.65
N TYR A 35 -16.89 -12.59 15.33
CA TYR A 35 -17.08 -12.57 16.77
C TYR A 35 -18.16 -13.59 17.20
N PRO A 36 -17.98 -14.36 18.30
CA PRO A 36 -16.86 -14.38 19.25
C PRO A 36 -15.83 -15.49 18.98
N ARG A 37 -15.74 -15.99 17.74
CA ARG A 37 -14.94 -17.17 17.37
C ARG A 37 -13.48 -16.87 17.07
N SER A 38 -13.08 -15.61 17.08
CA SER A 38 -11.74 -15.16 16.72
C SER A 38 -10.95 -14.61 17.89
N ILE A 39 -9.62 -14.60 17.71
CA ILE A 39 -8.67 -13.82 18.50
C ILE A 39 -7.77 -13.03 17.54
N ARG A 40 -7.49 -11.78 17.87
CA ARG A 40 -6.56 -10.92 17.12
C ARG A 40 -5.26 -10.71 17.87
N LEU A 41 -4.15 -10.93 17.19
CA LEU A 41 -2.80 -10.88 17.73
C LEU A 41 -1.90 -10.07 16.80
N LYS A 42 -0.92 -9.35 17.36
CA LYS A 42 0.16 -8.74 16.58
C LYS A 42 1.35 -9.69 16.51
N ALA A 43 1.91 -9.89 15.33
CA ALA A 43 3.10 -10.71 15.11
C ALA A 43 4.27 -10.30 16.02
N SER A 44 4.49 -8.98 16.18
CA SER A 44 5.55 -8.44 17.05
C SER A 44 5.41 -8.84 18.52
N GLY A 45 4.20 -9.22 18.97
CA GLY A 45 3.91 -9.67 20.33
C GLY A 45 4.04 -11.19 20.52
N LEU A 46 4.30 -11.96 19.46
CA LEU A 46 4.43 -13.42 19.56
C LEU A 46 5.86 -13.77 19.99
N ALA A 47 6.04 -14.13 21.27
CA ALA A 47 7.35 -14.43 21.86
C ALA A 47 8.16 -15.42 21.01
N ASP A 48 7.58 -16.58 20.72
CA ASP A 48 8.20 -17.65 19.92
C ASP A 48 7.70 -17.69 18.48
N GLY A 49 6.97 -16.66 18.02
CA GLY A 49 6.33 -16.66 16.69
C GLY A 49 5.10 -17.56 16.59
N TRP A 50 4.59 -18.11 17.70
CA TRP A 50 3.36 -18.91 17.71
C TRP A 50 2.28 -18.24 18.59
N PRO A 51 0.99 -18.26 18.18
CA PRO A 51 -0.12 -17.83 19.02
C PRO A 51 -0.22 -18.63 20.34
N PRO A 52 -0.67 -18.01 21.44
CA PRO A 52 -0.99 -18.74 22.66
C PRO A 52 -2.16 -19.71 22.44
N GLU A 53 -2.25 -20.75 23.27
CA GLU A 53 -3.40 -21.66 23.25
C GLU A 53 -4.70 -20.89 23.52
N THR A 54 -5.73 -21.22 22.75
CA THR A 54 -7.00 -20.50 22.75
C THR A 54 -8.15 -21.44 22.42
N ASP A 55 -9.35 -21.13 22.91
CA ASP A 55 -10.59 -21.84 22.56
C ASP A 55 -11.20 -21.34 21.22
N LYS A 56 -10.56 -20.32 20.63
CA LYS A 56 -10.99 -19.70 19.37
C LYS A 56 -10.60 -20.55 18.18
N SER A 57 -11.51 -20.64 17.22
CA SER A 57 -11.32 -21.41 15.98
C SER A 57 -10.72 -20.58 14.84
N ILE A 58 -10.62 -19.26 15.02
CA ILE A 58 -10.09 -18.32 14.05
C ILE A 58 -8.98 -17.49 14.72
N VAL A 59 -7.80 -17.47 14.12
CA VAL A 59 -6.65 -16.70 14.60
C VAL A 59 -6.30 -15.63 13.57
N ILE A 60 -6.41 -14.37 13.97
CA ILE A 60 -6.05 -13.22 13.15
C ILE A 60 -4.66 -12.73 13.60
N VAL A 61 -3.65 -12.81 12.73
CA VAL A 61 -2.28 -12.34 13.00
C VAL A 61 -1.96 -11.13 12.16
N GLN A 62 -1.80 -9.97 12.79
CA GLN A 62 -1.42 -8.74 12.13
C GLN A 62 0.09 -8.65 11.92
N ASP A 63 0.49 -8.01 10.84
CA ASP A 63 1.86 -7.61 10.55
C ASP A 63 2.84 -8.79 10.54
N LEU A 64 2.48 -9.89 9.86
CA LEU A 64 3.25 -11.13 9.85
C LEU A 64 4.73 -10.94 9.48
N HIS A 65 5.02 -9.91 8.70
CA HIS A 65 6.37 -9.51 8.32
C HIS A 65 7.29 -9.16 9.51
N HIS A 66 6.76 -8.98 10.73
CA HIS A 66 7.56 -8.83 11.95
C HIS A 66 8.05 -10.15 12.55
N LEU A 67 7.64 -11.31 12.03
CA LEU A 67 8.14 -12.62 12.45
C LEU A 67 9.45 -13.04 11.77
N TYR A 68 10.02 -12.23 10.88
CA TYR A 68 11.29 -12.55 10.25
C TYR A 68 12.24 -11.35 10.23
N LEU A 69 13.53 -11.66 10.18
CA LEU A 69 14.61 -10.73 9.89
C LEU A 69 15.41 -11.30 8.72
N ARG A 70 15.81 -10.44 7.78
CA ARG A 70 16.56 -10.85 6.58
C ARG A 70 18.04 -11.12 6.89
N ARG A 71 18.31 -12.06 7.79
CA ARG A 71 19.65 -12.50 8.20
C ARG A 71 19.69 -14.00 8.46
N ILE A 72 20.89 -14.55 8.63
CA ILE A 72 21.09 -15.93 9.09
C ILE A 72 20.43 -16.09 10.48
N GLY A 73 19.63 -17.15 10.65
CA GLY A 73 18.83 -17.38 11.87
C GLY A 73 17.61 -16.46 12.03
N GLY A 74 17.40 -15.49 11.14
CA GLY A 74 16.29 -14.55 11.22
C GLY A 74 14.93 -15.12 10.81
N PHE A 75 14.85 -16.40 10.43
CA PHE A 75 13.63 -17.05 9.95
C PHE A 75 12.99 -18.02 10.94
N GLU A 76 13.60 -18.21 12.12
CA GLU A 76 13.15 -19.23 13.08
C GLU A 76 11.69 -19.03 13.52
N LYS A 77 11.31 -17.80 13.87
CA LYS A 77 9.94 -17.48 14.31
C LYS A 77 8.91 -17.67 13.20
N ILE A 78 9.18 -17.17 11.99
CA ILE A 78 8.27 -17.36 10.86
C ILE A 78 8.19 -18.83 10.46
N ASN A 79 9.29 -19.59 10.45
CA ASN A 79 9.24 -21.01 10.12
C ASN A 79 8.41 -21.78 11.14
N ARG A 80 8.60 -21.51 12.44
CA ARG A 80 7.76 -22.10 13.50
C ARG A 80 6.28 -21.77 13.30
N PHE A 81 5.95 -20.54 12.92
CA PHE A 81 4.59 -20.15 12.60
C PHE A 81 4.01 -20.94 11.43
N LEU A 82 4.74 -21.03 10.31
CA LEU A 82 4.31 -21.74 9.11
C LEU A 82 4.17 -23.25 9.32
N ASP A 83 5.08 -23.85 10.08
CA ASP A 83 5.02 -25.26 10.46
C ASP A 83 3.81 -25.53 11.36
N GLY A 84 3.56 -24.67 12.34
CA GLY A 84 2.41 -24.80 13.24
C GLY A 84 1.07 -24.69 12.50
N ILE A 85 0.93 -23.80 11.51
CA ILE A 85 -0.26 -23.71 10.65
C ILE A 85 -0.56 -25.05 9.97
N SER A 86 0.47 -25.77 9.54
CA SER A 86 0.31 -27.05 8.85
C SER A 86 -0.26 -28.15 9.74
N THR A 87 -0.15 -28.00 11.06
CA THR A 87 -0.62 -28.97 12.06
C THR A 87 -1.88 -28.52 12.80
N SER A 88 -2.22 -27.23 12.74
CA SER A 88 -3.39 -26.68 13.43
C SER A 88 -4.69 -26.95 12.65
N SER A 89 -5.79 -27.12 13.38
CA SER A 89 -7.13 -27.15 12.81
C SER A 89 -7.76 -25.76 12.63
N ASP A 90 -7.14 -24.71 13.16
CA ASP A 90 -7.71 -23.36 13.20
C ASP A 90 -7.62 -22.67 11.84
N LEU A 91 -8.50 -21.69 11.62
CA LEU A 91 -8.42 -20.82 10.45
C LEU A 91 -7.49 -19.65 10.75
N PHE A 92 -6.47 -19.46 9.91
CA PHE A 92 -5.56 -18.32 10.01
C PHE A 92 -5.92 -17.23 9.01
N ILE A 93 -6.05 -16.00 9.52
CA ILE A 93 -6.13 -14.78 8.73
C ILE A 93 -4.90 -13.95 9.08
N ILE A 94 -4.07 -13.61 8.08
CA ILE A 94 -2.87 -12.82 8.30
C ILE A 94 -2.93 -11.48 7.58
N THR A 95 -2.27 -10.46 8.12
CA THR A 95 -1.87 -9.30 7.31
C THR A 95 -0.37 -9.29 7.05
N CYS A 96 0.02 -8.87 5.85
CA CYS A 96 1.42 -8.78 5.47
C CYS A 96 1.67 -7.60 4.53
N ASN A 97 2.74 -6.86 4.78
CA ASN A 97 3.27 -5.86 3.87
C ASN A 97 3.59 -6.52 2.51
N SER A 98 3.14 -5.93 1.41
CA SER A 98 3.28 -6.47 0.05
C SER A 98 4.72 -6.71 -0.39
N PHE A 99 5.67 -5.88 0.06
CA PHE A 99 7.10 -6.06 -0.20
C PHE A 99 7.65 -7.29 0.54
N SER A 100 7.28 -7.43 1.82
CA SER A 100 7.64 -8.61 2.62
C SER A 100 6.95 -9.88 2.14
N TRP A 101 5.68 -9.80 1.74
CA TRP A 101 4.93 -10.92 1.18
C TRP A 101 5.62 -11.48 -0.07
N LYS A 102 6.02 -10.61 -1.01
CA LYS A 102 6.77 -11.02 -2.21
C LYS A 102 8.09 -11.69 -1.86
N TYR A 103 8.78 -11.22 -0.82
CA TYR A 103 10.02 -11.84 -0.34
C TYR A 103 9.77 -13.22 0.30
N LEU A 104 8.83 -13.31 1.23
CA LEU A 104 8.46 -14.54 1.94
C LEU A 104 7.89 -15.61 1.00
N ASP A 105 7.17 -15.21 -0.05
CA ASP A 105 6.70 -16.14 -1.08
C ASP A 105 7.85 -16.75 -1.87
N ARG A 106 8.88 -15.95 -2.20
CA ARG A 106 10.06 -16.46 -2.89
C ARG A 106 10.92 -17.38 -2.03
N VAL A 107 11.04 -17.08 -0.73
CA VAL A 107 11.97 -17.78 0.17
C VAL A 107 11.30 -18.97 0.88
N CYS A 108 10.06 -18.79 1.32
CA CYS A 108 9.33 -19.78 2.14
C CYS A 108 8.14 -20.41 1.39
N ASN A 109 7.82 -19.95 0.18
CA ASN A 109 6.62 -20.39 -0.57
C ASN A 109 5.34 -20.24 0.27
N ILE A 110 5.20 -19.11 0.95
CA ILE A 110 4.13 -18.85 1.92
C ILE A 110 2.73 -18.98 1.31
N LYS A 111 2.56 -18.69 0.01
CA LYS A 111 1.28 -18.87 -0.70
C LYS A 111 0.74 -20.29 -0.64
N ARG A 112 1.59 -21.31 -0.49
CA ARG A 112 1.15 -22.70 -0.34
C ARG A 112 0.25 -22.89 0.89
N LEU A 113 0.52 -22.14 1.96
CA LEU A 113 -0.22 -22.22 3.22
C LEU A 113 -1.43 -21.27 3.26
N PHE A 114 -1.47 -20.30 2.34
CA PHE A 114 -2.52 -19.29 2.20
C PHE A 114 -3.08 -19.31 0.78
N PRO A 115 -3.96 -20.27 0.44
CA PRO A 115 -4.52 -20.40 -0.90
C PRO A 115 -5.40 -19.21 -1.30
N VAL A 116 -5.88 -18.44 -0.32
CA VAL A 116 -6.63 -17.20 -0.52
C VAL A 116 -5.73 -16.02 -0.21
N VAL A 117 -5.42 -15.23 -1.24
CA VAL A 117 -4.63 -13.99 -1.09
C VAL A 117 -5.47 -12.81 -1.58
N LEU A 118 -5.71 -11.86 -0.70
CA LEU A 118 -6.40 -10.60 -0.96
C LEU A 118 -5.37 -9.47 -1.03
N GLU A 119 -4.93 -9.13 -2.23
CA GLU A 119 -4.05 -7.98 -2.46
C GLU A 119 -4.89 -6.69 -2.54
N LEU A 120 -4.65 -5.74 -1.64
CA LEU A 120 -5.39 -4.48 -1.59
C LEU A 120 -4.90 -3.54 -2.71
N PRO A 121 -5.80 -3.04 -3.58
CA PRO A 121 -5.43 -2.30 -4.78
C PRO A 121 -5.17 -0.82 -4.49
N SER A 122 -4.27 -0.20 -5.25
CA SER A 122 -4.14 1.25 -5.27
C SER A 122 -5.44 1.93 -5.76
N LEU A 123 -5.83 3.02 -5.10
CA LEU A 123 -7.00 3.81 -5.46
C LEU A 123 -6.75 4.69 -6.69
N THR A 124 -7.73 4.71 -7.60
CA THR A 124 -7.78 5.67 -8.71
C THR A 124 -8.19 7.06 -8.23
N SER A 125 -7.96 8.10 -9.05
CA SER A 125 -8.42 9.47 -8.74
C SER A 125 -9.92 9.53 -8.45
N SER A 126 -10.75 8.78 -9.19
CA SER A 126 -12.19 8.69 -8.92
C SER A 126 -12.50 8.04 -7.57
N GLN A 127 -11.81 6.95 -7.21
CA GLN A 127 -12.03 6.29 -5.93
C GLN A 127 -11.54 7.14 -4.76
N ILE A 128 -10.45 7.88 -4.93
CA ILE A 128 -9.95 8.86 -3.95
C ILE A 128 -10.98 9.96 -3.74
N ARG A 129 -11.53 10.52 -4.82
CA ARG A 129 -12.59 11.51 -4.75
C ARG A 129 -13.79 10.98 -3.98
N ASP A 130 -14.28 9.80 -4.35
CA ASP A 130 -15.47 9.22 -3.73
C ASP A 130 -15.22 8.91 -2.23
N LEU A 131 -14.01 8.43 -1.89
CA LEU A 131 -13.58 8.19 -0.50
C LEU A 131 -13.59 9.50 0.30
N LEU A 132 -12.85 10.52 -0.15
CA LEU A 132 -12.67 11.76 0.59
C LEU A 132 -13.95 12.60 0.67
N LEU A 133 -14.75 12.63 -0.40
CA LEU A 133 -15.99 13.43 -0.43
C LEU A 133 -17.14 12.76 0.33
N SER A 134 -17.05 11.46 0.65
CA SER A 134 -18.10 10.77 1.40
C SER A 134 -18.34 11.35 2.81
N GLU A 135 -17.35 12.07 3.35
CA GLU A 135 -17.40 12.73 4.65
C GLU A 135 -18.04 14.13 4.62
N TYR A 136 -18.29 14.69 3.43
CA TYR A 136 -18.75 16.06 3.24
C TYR A 136 -20.08 16.10 2.49
N ARG A 137 -20.85 17.17 2.68
CA ARG A 137 -22.06 17.40 1.88
C ARG A 137 -21.68 17.90 0.48
N GLU A 138 -22.58 17.69 -0.49
CA GLU A 138 -22.46 18.32 -1.80
C GLU A 138 -22.32 19.84 -1.62
N ASP A 139 -21.31 20.42 -2.28
CA ASP A 139 -20.93 21.85 -2.25
C ASP A 139 -20.41 22.40 -0.91
N GLU A 140 -20.03 21.54 0.04
CA GLU A 140 -19.39 21.99 1.29
C GLU A 140 -17.94 22.47 1.09
N LEU A 141 -17.26 22.00 0.03
CA LEU A 141 -15.85 22.25 -0.23
C LEU A 141 -15.62 23.10 -1.49
N ASN A 142 -14.77 24.12 -1.35
CA ASN A 142 -14.32 24.97 -2.45
C ASN A 142 -12.95 24.51 -2.95
N PHE A 143 -12.79 24.38 -4.26
CA PHE A 143 -11.54 23.92 -4.87
C PHE A 143 -10.84 25.08 -5.58
N GLU A 144 -9.65 25.44 -5.10
CA GLU A 144 -8.84 26.53 -5.63
C GLU A 144 -7.59 25.98 -6.33
N VAL A 145 -7.32 26.49 -7.54
CA VAL A 145 -6.08 26.26 -8.27
C VAL A 145 -5.41 27.62 -8.41
N ALA A 146 -4.20 27.78 -7.85
CA ALA A 146 -3.38 28.95 -8.12
C ALA A 146 -3.09 28.99 -9.64
N GLU A 147 -3.13 30.18 -10.24
CA GLU A 147 -2.83 30.36 -11.66
C GLU A 147 -1.50 29.67 -12.01
N THR A 148 -1.56 28.70 -12.92
CA THR A 148 -0.40 27.91 -13.37
C THR A 148 0.76 28.84 -13.74
N PRO A 149 2.00 28.64 -13.25
CA PRO A 149 3.14 29.33 -13.82
C PRO A 149 3.23 28.98 -15.32
N PRO A 150 3.52 29.95 -16.21
CA PRO A 150 3.53 29.71 -17.65
C PRO A 150 4.67 28.76 -18.02
N GLY A 151 4.35 27.48 -18.29
CA GLY A 151 5.35 26.52 -18.80
C GLY A 151 5.02 25.04 -18.66
N GLU A 152 4.16 24.62 -17.72
CA GLU A 152 3.84 23.20 -17.55
C GLU A 152 2.68 22.77 -18.47
N LYS A 153 2.99 21.94 -19.48
CA LYS A 153 1.98 21.38 -20.39
C LYS A 153 1.29 20.18 -19.72
N PRO A 154 -0.05 20.13 -19.64
CA PRO A 154 -0.77 18.98 -19.10
C PRO A 154 -0.60 17.74 -20.00
N CYS A 155 -0.36 16.58 -19.37
CA CYS A 155 -0.29 15.28 -20.04
C CYS A 155 -1.69 14.82 -20.51
N PRO A 156 -1.90 14.46 -21.79
CA PRO A 156 -3.21 14.07 -22.29
C PRO A 156 -3.42 12.56 -22.09
N VAL A 157 -4.01 12.16 -20.96
CA VAL A 157 -4.47 10.78 -20.76
C VAL A 157 -5.97 10.80 -20.49
N ARG A 158 -6.76 10.10 -21.30
CA ARG A 158 -8.20 9.91 -21.08
C ARG A 158 -8.48 8.48 -20.58
N LEU A 159 -9.19 8.39 -19.46
CA LEU A 159 -9.83 7.17 -18.97
C LEU A 159 -11.23 7.07 -19.60
N SER A 160 -11.57 5.95 -20.23
CA SER A 160 -12.96 5.66 -20.62
C SER A 160 -13.46 4.39 -19.93
N LYS A 161 -14.71 4.42 -19.47
CA LYS A 161 -15.40 3.27 -18.85
C LYS A 161 -16.08 2.48 -19.95
N LYS A 162 -15.79 1.17 -20.07
CA LYS A 162 -16.54 0.27 -20.95
C LYS A 162 -17.12 -0.87 -20.14
N GLU A 163 -18.41 -1.13 -20.33
CA GLU A 163 -19.10 -2.25 -19.68
C GLU A 163 -18.65 -3.57 -20.30
N VAL A 164 -18.28 -4.55 -19.47
CA VAL A 164 -18.00 -5.91 -19.94
C VAL A 164 -18.75 -6.92 -19.07
N LEU A 165 -19.49 -7.79 -19.74
CA LEU A 165 -20.21 -8.90 -19.14
C LEU A 165 -19.27 -10.10 -18.96
N ILE A 166 -18.99 -10.50 -17.72
CA ILE A 166 -18.24 -11.73 -17.43
C ILE A 166 -19.23 -12.89 -17.27
N LYS A 167 -19.41 -13.67 -18.35
CA LYS A 167 -20.42 -14.73 -18.46
C LYS A 167 -20.43 -15.80 -17.35
N PRO A 168 -19.32 -16.23 -16.73
CA PRO A 168 -19.42 -17.26 -15.67
C PRO A 168 -19.97 -16.75 -14.33
N LEU A 169 -20.09 -15.43 -14.12
CA LEU A 169 -20.49 -14.86 -12.82
C LEU A 169 -21.83 -14.12 -12.82
N GLY A 170 -22.49 -13.94 -13.96
CA GLY A 170 -23.79 -13.25 -14.06
C GLY A 170 -23.82 -11.80 -13.52
N LYS A 171 -22.68 -11.27 -13.07
CA LYS A 171 -22.54 -9.94 -12.45
C LYS A 171 -21.84 -8.98 -13.41
N ARG A 172 -22.36 -7.77 -13.48
CA ARG A 172 -21.78 -6.66 -14.26
C ARG A 172 -20.66 -6.04 -13.43
N PHE A 173 -19.46 -5.95 -14.00
CA PHE A 173 -18.32 -5.29 -13.37
C PHE A 173 -17.83 -4.13 -14.22
N TYR A 174 -17.34 -3.09 -13.54
CA TYR A 174 -16.64 -1.97 -14.16
C TYR A 174 -15.16 -2.31 -14.27
N ARG A 175 -14.63 -2.41 -15.49
CA ARG A 175 -13.19 -2.53 -15.73
C ARG A 175 -12.68 -1.20 -16.28
N PRO A 176 -11.76 -0.48 -15.59
CA PRO A 176 -10.97 0.55 -16.24
C PRO A 176 -9.98 -0.15 -17.17
N SER A 177 -10.19 -0.04 -18.48
CA SER A 177 -9.23 -0.52 -19.48
C SER A 177 -8.49 0.67 -20.10
N LEU A 178 -7.17 0.71 -19.91
CA LEU A 178 -6.26 1.51 -20.71
C LEU A 178 -6.09 0.81 -22.08
N GLU A 179 -6.68 1.38 -23.15
CA GLU A 179 -6.35 0.97 -24.52
C GLU A 179 -5.37 1.99 -25.11
N ILE A 180 -4.10 1.63 -25.14
CA ILE A 180 -3.09 2.28 -25.98
C ILE A 180 -2.77 1.29 -27.10
N GLN A 181 -3.48 1.39 -28.23
CA GLN A 181 -2.99 0.77 -29.46
C GLN A 181 -2.17 1.82 -30.20
N VAL A 182 -0.85 1.64 -30.23
CA VAL A 182 0.03 2.46 -31.07
C VAL A 182 0.83 1.50 -31.94
N ARG A 183 0.56 1.50 -33.24
CA ARG A 183 1.40 0.83 -34.24
C ARG A 183 2.33 1.80 -34.96
N ASP A 184 2.13 3.12 -34.86
CA ASP A 184 3.08 4.09 -35.41
C ASP A 184 2.96 5.46 -34.73
N VAL A 185 4.08 6.16 -34.59
CA VAL A 185 4.22 7.40 -33.79
C VAL A 185 3.73 8.64 -34.57
N ARG A 186 3.39 8.48 -35.86
CA ARG A 186 2.97 9.59 -36.74
C ARG A 186 1.47 9.87 -36.76
N ASP A 187 0.65 9.03 -36.16
CA ASP A 187 -0.81 9.22 -36.09
C ASP A 187 -1.27 10.19 -34.98
N ILE A 188 -0.36 10.70 -34.15
CA ILE A 188 -0.67 11.57 -32.99
C ILE A 188 -0.66 13.07 -33.38
N LEU A 189 -0.09 13.41 -34.53
CA LEU A 189 0.02 14.80 -34.99
C LEU A 189 -1.32 15.50 -35.38
N PRO A 190 -2.45 14.83 -35.69
CA PRO A 190 -3.70 15.50 -36.04
C PRO A 190 -4.83 15.45 -34.98
N CYS A 191 -4.61 15.03 -33.73
CA CYS A 191 -5.68 15.01 -32.71
C CYS A 191 -5.99 16.39 -32.07
N ILE A 192 -5.42 17.45 -32.62
CA ILE A 192 -5.90 18.83 -32.46
C ILE A 192 -7.33 18.89 -33.03
N GLY A 193 -8.34 18.96 -32.16
CA GLY A 193 -9.71 19.30 -32.60
C GLY A 193 -10.89 18.51 -32.02
N LYS A 194 -10.83 18.00 -30.78
CA LYS A 194 -12.06 17.55 -30.07
C LYS A 194 -12.13 18.11 -28.65
N LYS A 195 -13.29 18.72 -28.35
CA LYS A 195 -13.69 19.40 -27.10
C LYS A 195 -13.08 18.71 -25.87
N VAL A 196 -12.19 19.45 -25.21
CA VAL A 196 -11.66 19.16 -23.88
C VAL A 196 -12.72 19.69 -22.92
N GLU A 197 -13.40 18.82 -22.18
CA GLU A 197 -13.98 19.26 -20.92
C GLU A 197 -12.81 19.75 -20.08
N MET A 198 -12.81 21.02 -19.69
CA MET A 198 -11.83 21.54 -18.74
C MET A 198 -11.88 20.64 -17.51
N SER A 199 -10.79 19.93 -17.19
CA SER A 199 -10.68 19.25 -15.90
C SER A 199 -10.97 20.28 -14.84
N SER A 200 -12.04 20.08 -14.06
CA SER A 200 -12.43 21.04 -13.04
C SER A 200 -11.26 21.20 -12.05
N PRO A 201 -11.11 22.37 -11.37
CA PRO A 201 -10.14 22.53 -10.29
C PRO A 201 -10.18 21.37 -9.28
N ARG A 202 -11.40 20.88 -9.03
CA ARG A 202 -11.71 19.70 -8.22
C ARG A 202 -11.06 18.42 -8.77
N ASP A 203 -11.24 18.10 -10.06
CA ASP A 203 -10.65 16.88 -10.65
C ASP A 203 -9.11 16.92 -10.67
N LEU A 204 -8.52 18.10 -10.91
CA LEU A 204 -7.07 18.28 -10.90
C LEU A 204 -6.46 17.97 -9.52
N VAL A 205 -7.13 18.34 -8.44
CA VAL A 205 -6.69 17.99 -7.07
C VAL A 205 -6.64 16.47 -6.89
N PHE A 206 -7.69 15.76 -7.29
CA PHE A 206 -7.75 14.30 -7.10
C PHE A 206 -6.79 13.55 -8.03
N GLU A 207 -6.54 14.05 -9.24
CA GLU A 207 -5.49 13.53 -10.12
C GLU A 207 -4.10 13.73 -9.50
N LYS A 208 -3.84 14.90 -8.92
CA LYS A 208 -2.58 15.20 -8.24
C LYS A 208 -2.39 14.33 -6.99
N LEU A 209 -3.43 14.15 -6.18
CA LEU A 209 -3.42 13.22 -5.03
C LEU A 209 -3.14 11.79 -5.47
N ALA A 210 -3.83 11.29 -6.49
CA ALA A 210 -3.60 9.94 -7.03
C ALA A 210 -2.16 9.77 -7.52
N ARG A 211 -1.63 10.79 -8.23
CA ARG A 211 -0.26 10.81 -8.73
C ARG A 211 0.76 10.81 -7.60
N MET A 212 0.61 11.66 -6.58
CA MET A 212 1.57 11.79 -5.47
C MET A 212 1.53 10.60 -4.51
N SER A 213 0.33 10.09 -4.19
CA SER A 213 0.15 8.95 -3.29
C SER A 213 0.41 7.61 -3.95
N GLY A 214 0.36 7.54 -5.29
CA GLY A 214 0.31 6.27 -6.02
C GLY A 214 -0.98 5.48 -5.76
N GLY A 215 -2.03 6.16 -5.28
CA GLY A 215 -3.30 5.54 -4.88
C GLY A 215 -3.30 4.91 -3.49
N ASN A 216 -2.27 5.15 -2.67
CA ASN A 216 -2.22 4.62 -1.30
C ASN A 216 -3.15 5.43 -0.37
N PRO A 217 -4.17 4.82 0.27
CA PRO A 217 -5.16 5.54 1.07
C PRO A 217 -4.58 6.37 2.23
N GLY A 218 -3.63 5.84 3.00
CA GLY A 218 -3.03 6.61 4.11
C GLY A 218 -2.16 7.77 3.62
N VAL A 219 -1.45 7.60 2.50
CA VAL A 219 -0.71 8.72 1.89
C VAL A 219 -1.67 9.77 1.34
N VAL A 220 -2.79 9.36 0.73
CA VAL A 220 -3.87 10.26 0.29
C VAL A 220 -4.39 11.09 1.45
N GLU A 221 -4.69 10.47 2.60
CA GLU A 221 -5.23 11.15 3.78
C GLU A 221 -4.26 12.23 4.31
N VAL A 222 -2.96 11.91 4.41
CA VAL A 222 -1.94 12.87 4.84
C VAL A 222 -1.81 14.04 3.87
N LEU A 223 -1.77 13.76 2.56
CA LEU A 223 -1.70 14.80 1.54
C LEU A 223 -2.97 15.66 1.51
N TRP A 224 -4.15 15.04 1.66
CA TRP A 224 -5.44 15.73 1.73
C TRP A 224 -5.49 16.69 2.91
N ARG A 225 -5.12 16.23 4.10
CA ARG A 225 -5.06 17.08 5.30
C ARG A 225 -4.11 18.25 5.14
N GLY A 226 -2.98 18.05 4.46
CA GLY A 226 -2.04 19.13 4.16
C GLY A 226 -2.53 20.14 3.11
N ALA A 227 -3.47 19.74 2.24
CA ALA A 227 -4.06 20.59 1.20
C ALA A 227 -5.38 21.24 1.62
N MET A 228 -5.94 20.85 2.76
CA MET A 228 -7.24 21.28 3.26
C MET A 228 -7.08 22.42 4.28
N GLU A 229 -7.65 23.58 3.95
CA GLU A 229 -7.90 24.70 4.87
C GLU A 229 -9.40 24.98 4.86
N TYR A 230 -10.17 24.21 5.64
CA TYR A 230 -11.64 24.18 5.55
C TYR A 230 -12.28 25.59 5.46
N PRO A 231 -13.19 25.82 4.50
CA PRO A 231 -13.75 24.87 3.52
C PRO A 231 -12.95 24.76 2.20
N ASN A 232 -11.77 25.36 2.13
CA ASN A 232 -11.00 25.50 0.90
C ASN A 232 -9.98 24.37 0.74
N VAL A 233 -9.89 23.82 -0.48
CA VAL A 233 -8.93 22.81 -0.88
C VAL A 233 -8.01 23.40 -1.93
N ARG A 234 -6.71 23.39 -1.63
CA ARG A 234 -5.70 24.13 -2.38
C ARG A 234 -4.70 23.21 -3.07
N ALA A 235 -4.77 23.15 -4.40
CA ALA A 235 -3.91 22.28 -5.19
C ALA A 235 -2.42 22.66 -5.12
N ASP A 236 -2.10 23.92 -4.82
CA ASP A 236 -0.75 24.47 -4.71
C ASP A 236 -0.05 24.06 -3.40
N MET A 237 -0.81 23.74 -2.35
CA MET A 237 -0.27 23.19 -1.10
C MET A 237 0.29 21.78 -1.28
N LEU A 238 -0.17 21.05 -2.30
CA LEU A 238 0.41 19.77 -2.70
C LEU A 238 1.77 20.01 -3.38
N LYS A 239 2.82 20.17 -2.60
CA LYS A 239 4.18 20.38 -3.13
C LYS A 239 4.72 19.07 -3.69
N GLU A 240 4.86 18.99 -5.00
CA GLU A 240 5.61 17.93 -5.64
C GLU A 240 7.09 18.28 -5.59
N ASP A 241 7.85 17.50 -4.82
CA ASP A 241 9.29 17.54 -4.90
C ASP A 241 9.73 16.79 -6.16
N SER A 242 10.04 17.54 -7.21
CA SER A 242 10.50 17.01 -8.50
C SER A 242 11.94 16.48 -8.45
N SER A 243 12.66 16.69 -7.34
CA SER A 243 14.00 16.15 -7.18
C SER A 243 13.95 14.62 -7.10
N GLY A 244 14.81 13.95 -7.88
CA GLY A 244 14.96 12.50 -7.79
C GLY A 244 15.53 12.06 -6.44
N VAL A 245 15.30 10.80 -6.06
CA VAL A 245 16.08 10.16 -4.99
C VAL A 245 17.44 9.77 -5.56
N ASP A 246 18.50 10.37 -5.03
CA ASP A 246 19.88 10.07 -5.40
C ASP A 246 20.59 9.40 -4.22
N LEU A 247 20.52 8.08 -4.14
CA LEU A 247 21.14 7.29 -3.09
C LEU A 247 22.08 6.29 -3.72
N ASP A 248 23.20 6.03 -3.06
CA ASP A 248 24.03 4.88 -3.40
C ASP A 248 23.29 3.56 -3.10
N TYR A 249 23.96 2.45 -3.42
CA TYR A 249 23.40 1.12 -3.25
C TYR A 249 23.15 0.77 -1.79
N ASP A 250 24.06 1.10 -0.88
CA ASP A 250 23.96 0.72 0.54
C ASP A 250 22.81 1.45 1.23
N HIS A 251 22.69 2.76 0.99
CA HIS A 251 21.55 3.56 1.44
C HIS A 251 20.23 3.04 0.86
N SER A 252 20.22 2.69 -0.43
CA SER A 252 19.03 2.14 -1.11
C SER A 252 18.65 0.76 -0.56
N PHE A 253 19.64 -0.07 -0.23
CA PHE A 253 19.43 -1.39 0.37
C PHE A 253 18.82 -1.26 1.77
N ILE A 254 19.38 -0.38 2.62
CA ILE A 254 18.83 -0.09 3.95
C ILE A 254 17.39 0.44 3.84
N LEU A 255 17.14 1.36 2.91
CA LEU A 255 15.80 1.89 2.66
C LEU A 255 14.81 0.79 2.23
N SER A 256 15.26 -0.21 1.45
CA SER A 256 14.43 -1.36 1.06
C SER A 256 14.06 -2.25 2.24
N ILE A 257 14.93 -2.37 3.24
CA ILE A 257 14.64 -3.11 4.48
C ILE A 257 13.59 -2.36 5.29
N ILE A 258 13.76 -1.04 5.48
CA ILE A 258 12.79 -0.20 6.20
C ILE A 258 11.42 -0.28 5.52
N LEU A 259 11.36 -0.18 4.19
CA LEU A 259 10.12 -0.31 3.41
C LEU A 259 9.45 -1.67 3.62
N SER A 260 10.22 -2.76 3.62
CA SER A 260 9.69 -4.12 3.75
C SER A 260 9.20 -4.41 5.16
N MET A 261 9.89 -3.89 6.17
CA MET A 261 9.54 -4.10 7.58
C MET A 261 8.47 -3.13 8.08
N GLY A 262 8.20 -2.04 7.34
CA GLY A 262 7.25 -0.99 7.70
C GLY A 262 7.79 -0.09 8.82
N ILE A 263 7.99 -0.68 10.00
CA ILE A 263 8.64 -0.07 11.17
C ILE A 263 9.71 -1.04 11.66
N ILE A 264 10.94 -0.56 11.81
CA ILE A 264 12.05 -1.37 12.31
C ILE A 264 12.88 -0.58 13.32
N ARG A 265 13.30 -1.25 14.39
CA ARG A 265 14.23 -0.69 15.37
C ARG A 265 15.65 -0.64 14.80
N ARG A 266 16.44 0.35 15.23
CA ARG A 266 17.82 0.55 14.79
C ARG A 266 18.68 -0.69 15.03
N ASP A 267 18.56 -1.33 16.19
CA ASP A 267 19.29 -2.55 16.54
C ASP A 267 18.90 -3.72 15.63
N GLY A 268 17.61 -3.87 15.30
CA GLY A 268 17.12 -4.85 14.33
C GLY A 268 17.64 -4.59 12.92
N LEU A 269 17.69 -3.32 12.50
CA LEU A 269 18.23 -2.93 11.20
C LEU A 269 19.75 -3.16 11.12
N ALA A 270 20.48 -2.84 12.18
CA ALA A 270 21.92 -3.04 12.26
C ALA A 270 22.29 -4.53 12.22
N GLN A 271 21.44 -5.39 12.79
CA GLN A 271 21.57 -6.84 12.70
C GLN A 271 21.41 -7.40 11.28
N ILE A 272 20.81 -6.64 10.34
CA ILE A 272 20.62 -7.03 8.94
C ILE A 272 21.71 -6.41 8.06
N ALA A 273 21.96 -5.11 8.21
CA ALA A 273 22.79 -4.33 7.28
C ALA A 273 24.16 -3.90 7.84
N GLY A 274 24.46 -4.20 9.11
CA GLY A 274 25.69 -3.72 9.77
C GLY A 274 25.54 -2.30 10.35
N PRO A 275 26.59 -1.46 10.34
CA PRO A 275 26.49 -0.08 10.80
C PRO A 275 25.48 0.73 9.98
N VAL A 276 24.49 1.34 10.64
CA VAL A 276 23.34 2.00 9.98
C VAL A 276 23.24 3.50 10.28
N ASP A 277 24.07 4.06 11.15
CA ASP A 277 23.86 5.42 11.68
C ASP A 277 24.03 6.51 10.64
N GLU A 278 25.09 6.42 9.85
CA GLU A 278 25.32 7.33 8.72
C GLU A 278 24.13 7.25 7.76
N ALA A 279 23.74 6.04 7.35
CA ALA A 279 22.65 5.85 6.42
C ALA A 279 21.31 6.38 6.96
N LEU A 280 20.99 6.13 8.22
CA LEU A 280 19.79 6.65 8.86
C LEU A 280 19.83 8.18 8.97
N TYR A 281 21.00 8.79 9.14
CA TYR A 281 21.15 10.24 9.10
C TYR A 281 20.86 10.78 7.70
N VAL A 282 21.51 10.23 6.67
CA VAL A 282 21.33 10.64 5.26
C VAL A 282 19.87 10.47 4.80
N LEU A 283 19.25 9.33 5.10
CA LEU A 283 17.86 9.07 4.74
C LEU A 283 16.88 10.01 5.44
N LYS A 284 17.15 10.39 6.70
CA LYS A 284 16.34 11.34 7.46
C LYS A 284 16.50 12.77 6.93
N ASP A 285 17.74 13.19 6.69
CA ASP A 285 18.08 14.53 6.18
C ASP A 285 17.43 14.78 4.82
N ARG A 286 17.42 13.75 3.96
CA ARG A 286 16.71 13.76 2.68
C ARG A 286 15.18 13.59 2.77
N GLY A 287 14.64 13.52 3.98
CA GLY A 287 13.21 13.43 4.23
C GLY A 287 12.54 12.12 3.81
N LEU A 288 13.30 11.04 3.60
CA LEU A 288 12.76 9.75 3.12
C LEU A 288 12.24 8.85 4.25
N ILE A 289 12.75 9.06 5.46
CA ILE A 289 12.33 8.32 6.66
C ILE A 289 11.94 9.27 7.78
N THR A 290 11.12 8.75 8.69
CA THR A 290 10.91 9.33 10.02
C THR A 290 11.60 8.46 11.06
N ARG A 291 11.99 9.10 12.17
CA ARG A 291 12.57 8.41 13.33
C ARG A 291 11.75 8.77 14.55
N ASP A 292 11.29 7.75 15.27
CA ASP A 292 10.60 7.87 16.54
C ASP A 292 11.35 7.04 17.58
N GLY A 293 12.04 7.73 18.49
CA GLY A 293 13.01 7.10 19.39
C GLY A 293 14.06 6.28 18.64
N ASP A 294 14.07 4.97 18.91
CA ASP A 294 14.97 4.00 18.30
C ASP A 294 14.39 3.29 17.06
N SER A 295 13.16 3.63 16.68
CA SER A 295 12.47 3.05 15.52
C SER A 295 12.55 3.98 14.31
N CYS A 296 12.55 3.39 13.12
CA CYS A 296 12.51 4.10 11.85
C CYS A 296 11.46 3.49 10.91
N SER A 297 10.86 4.35 10.10
CA SER A 297 9.88 3.99 9.09
C SER A 297 9.95 4.94 7.91
N ILE A 298 9.35 4.55 6.78
CA ILE A 298 9.25 5.44 5.61
C ILE A 298 8.38 6.65 5.97
N ARG A 299 8.81 7.84 5.57
CA ARG A 299 7.94 9.02 5.66
C ARG A 299 6.78 8.86 4.68
N MET A 300 5.54 8.95 5.15
CA MET A 300 4.34 8.68 4.34
C MET A 300 4.31 9.51 3.04
N GLU A 301 4.63 10.80 3.13
CA GLU A 301 4.65 11.73 1.99
C GLU A 301 5.73 11.37 0.96
N SER A 302 6.79 10.67 1.39
CA SER A 302 7.86 10.19 0.51
C SER A 302 7.61 8.78 -0.03
N PHE A 303 6.56 8.10 0.42
CA PHE A 303 6.35 6.67 0.18
C PHE A 303 6.43 6.31 -1.31
N LYS A 304 5.65 6.99 -2.16
CA LYS A 304 5.67 6.75 -3.60
C LYS A 304 7.07 6.96 -4.19
N LYS A 305 7.72 8.06 -3.80
CA LYS A 305 9.07 8.44 -4.26
C LYS A 305 10.08 7.34 -3.92
N VAL A 306 10.00 6.79 -2.70
CA VAL A 306 10.83 5.66 -2.24
C VAL A 306 10.54 4.39 -3.05
N VAL A 307 9.27 4.03 -3.23
CA VAL A 307 8.89 2.82 -3.99
C VAL A 307 9.38 2.91 -5.44
N ASP A 308 9.19 4.06 -6.10
CA ASP A 308 9.62 4.28 -7.48
C ASP A 308 11.16 4.22 -7.60
N HIS A 309 11.90 4.78 -6.63
CA HIS A 309 13.36 4.65 -6.55
C HIS A 309 13.81 3.19 -6.43
N LEU A 310 13.25 2.45 -5.48
CA LEU A 310 13.65 1.07 -5.22
C LEU A 310 13.26 0.12 -6.35
N LYS A 311 12.13 0.37 -7.04
CA LYS A 311 11.74 -0.36 -8.26
C LYS A 311 12.72 -0.11 -9.40
N ARG A 312 13.10 1.15 -9.65
CA ARG A 312 14.11 1.49 -10.68
C ARG A 312 15.45 0.79 -10.42
N ASN A 313 15.85 0.67 -9.16
CA ASN A 313 17.07 -0.03 -8.74
C ASN A 313 16.90 -1.54 -8.55
N ARG A 314 15.73 -2.11 -8.87
CA ARG A 314 15.41 -3.55 -8.76
C ARG A 314 15.57 -4.13 -7.35
N LEU A 315 15.47 -3.29 -6.32
CA LEU A 315 15.53 -3.70 -4.92
C LEU A 315 14.17 -4.20 -4.42
N VAL A 316 13.08 -3.74 -5.05
CA VAL A 316 11.71 -4.23 -4.82
C VAL A 316 11.00 -4.50 -6.14
N SER A 317 10.00 -5.38 -6.09
CA SER A 317 9.14 -5.76 -7.23
C SER A 317 7.70 -5.34 -6.98
#